data_AF-A0A5N5L3F5-F1
#
_entry.id   AF-A0A5N5L3F5-F1
#
_cell.length_a   1.000
_cell.length_b   1.000
_cell.length_c   1.000
_cell.angle_alpha   90.00
_cell.angle_beta   90.00
_cell.angle_gamma   90.00
#
_symmetry.space_group_name_H-M   'P 1'
#
loop_
_entity.id
_entity.type
_entity.pdbx_description
1 polymer ?
#
loop_
_entity_poly.entity_id
_entity_poly.type
_entity_poly.pdbx_seq_one_letter_code
_entity_poly.pdbx_strand_id
1 'polypeptide(L)'
;MIIWRKMNIGMPLLAFAMLDFHVKSCPENEFELPDSICCSFCPEGRYVAVNCTRQGRLFTGVSCKECTKCTDGTQMIAPCTNFSDTKCSENSLTTVTMTIVTPKPEGELVITHMALYATAPVVFLLIIAAVVYKWCTRRSVSRDPAEEPFKIMI
;
A
#
# COMPACT_ATOMS: atom_id res chain seq x y z
N MET A 1 14.46 46.49 -26.54
CA MET A 1 15.02 45.18 -27.01
C MET A 1 14.94 44.20 -25.85
N ILE A 2 13.84 43.45 -25.75
CA ILE A 2 13.51 42.61 -24.59
C ILE A 2 14.14 41.23 -24.80
N ILE A 3 15.24 40.97 -24.10
CA ILE A 3 15.97 39.70 -24.15
C ILE A 3 15.12 38.61 -23.47
N TRP A 4 14.41 37.84 -24.27
CA TRP A 4 13.73 36.61 -23.86
C TRP A 4 14.79 35.56 -23.45
N ARG A 5 15.13 35.52 -22.16
CA ARG A 5 15.88 34.39 -21.59
C ARG A 5 14.96 33.16 -21.57
N LYS A 6 15.19 32.28 -22.53
CA LYS A 6 14.77 30.87 -22.63
C LYS A 6 14.78 30.21 -21.24
N MET A 7 13.62 30.18 -20.56
CA MET A 7 13.45 29.46 -19.30
C MET A 7 13.29 27.97 -19.64
N ASN A 8 14.33 27.21 -19.35
CA ASN A 8 14.33 25.75 -19.45
C ASN A 8 13.41 25.19 -18.34
N ILE A 9 12.13 24.98 -18.64
CA ILE A 9 11.11 24.36 -17.76
C ILE A 9 11.29 22.82 -17.77
N GLY A 10 12.53 22.36 -17.87
CA GLY A 10 12.87 20.94 -17.99
C GLY A 10 13.24 20.29 -16.67
N MET A 11 12.43 20.39 -15.62
CA MET A 11 12.55 19.53 -14.43
C MET A 11 11.43 19.81 -13.40
N PRO A 12 10.24 19.20 -13.60
CA PRO A 12 9.63 18.52 -12.46
C PRO A 12 8.98 17.18 -12.82
N LEU A 13 9.21 16.66 -14.04
CA LEU A 13 8.65 15.38 -14.50
C LEU A 13 9.39 14.13 -14.00
N LEU A 14 10.54 14.29 -13.33
CA LEU A 14 11.32 13.17 -12.77
C LEU A 14 10.82 12.68 -11.41
N ALA A 15 9.90 13.39 -10.76
CA ALA A 15 9.39 12.98 -9.43
C ALA A 15 8.29 11.91 -9.48
N PHE A 16 7.60 11.74 -10.62
CA PHE A 16 6.54 10.73 -10.76
C PHE A 16 7.05 9.38 -11.27
N ALA A 17 8.25 9.32 -11.85
CA ALA A 17 8.85 8.07 -12.36
C ALA A 17 9.49 7.19 -11.26
N MET A 18 9.45 7.61 -9.98
CA MET A 18 9.93 6.81 -8.85
C MET A 18 8.82 6.06 -8.09
N LEU A 19 7.57 6.17 -8.55
CA LEU A 19 6.43 5.42 -8.00
C LEU A 19 6.05 4.19 -8.84
N ASP A 20 6.92 3.75 -9.74
CA ASP A 20 6.98 2.32 -10.09
C ASP A 20 7.58 1.57 -8.89
N PHE A 21 6.84 1.57 -7.78
CA PHE A 21 6.91 0.50 -6.82
C PHE A 21 6.56 -0.75 -7.63
N HIS A 22 7.58 -1.43 -8.15
CA HIS A 22 7.44 -2.77 -8.67
C HIS A 22 6.93 -3.61 -7.52
N VAL A 23 5.60 -3.63 -7.34
CA VAL A 23 4.90 -4.62 -6.55
C VAL A 23 5.23 -5.91 -7.28
N LYS A 24 6.29 -6.58 -6.85
CA LYS A 24 6.63 -7.92 -7.29
C LYS A 24 5.58 -8.84 -6.69
N SER A 25 4.39 -8.80 -7.26
CA SER A 25 3.38 -9.81 -7.03
C SER A 25 4.01 -11.13 -7.44
N CYS A 26 4.09 -12.05 -6.48
CA CYS A 26 4.45 -13.43 -6.76
C CYS A 26 3.60 -13.98 -7.93
N PRO A 27 4.11 -14.95 -8.70
CA PRO A 27 3.34 -15.56 -9.78
C PRO A 27 2.01 -16.14 -9.24
N GLU A 28 1.02 -16.33 -10.12
CA GLU A 28 -0.38 -16.66 -9.75
C GLU A 28 -0.56 -17.88 -8.82
N ASN A 29 0.43 -18.77 -8.75
CA ASN A 29 0.42 -19.99 -7.93
C ASN A 29 1.27 -19.88 -6.65
N GLU A 30 1.65 -18.66 -6.29
CA GLU A 30 2.47 -18.38 -5.11
C GLU A 30 1.84 -17.24 -4.30
N PHE A 31 2.10 -17.25 -2.99
CA PHE A 31 1.71 -16.17 -2.09
C PHE A 31 2.94 -15.46 -1.52
N GLU A 32 2.84 -14.16 -1.33
CA GLU A 32 3.90 -13.32 -0.76
C GLU A 32 3.80 -13.30 0.77
N LEU A 33 4.91 -13.59 1.44
CA LEU A 33 5.08 -13.36 2.88
C LEU A 33 5.58 -11.93 3.16
N PRO A 34 5.45 -11.43 4.40
CA PRO A 34 5.92 -10.09 4.79
C PRO A 34 7.39 -9.78 4.45
N ASP A 35 8.23 -10.81 4.30
CA ASP A 35 9.64 -10.70 3.94
C ASP A 35 9.90 -10.65 2.41
N SER A 36 8.85 -10.43 1.60
CA SER A 36 8.88 -10.47 0.13
C SER A 36 9.43 -11.79 -0.42
N ILE A 37 9.07 -12.88 0.24
CA ILE A 37 9.37 -14.25 -0.19
C ILE A 37 8.12 -14.83 -0.81
N CYS A 38 8.25 -15.39 -2.02
CA CYS A 38 7.17 -16.09 -2.69
C CYS A 38 7.19 -17.57 -2.37
N CYS A 39 6.03 -18.10 -2.01
CA CYS A 39 5.89 -19.49 -1.59
C CYS A 39 4.73 -20.16 -2.30
N SER A 40 4.96 -21.38 -2.74
CA SER A 40 3.97 -22.15 -3.49
C SER A 40 2.81 -22.57 -2.59
N PHE A 41 1.60 -22.56 -3.15
CA PHE A 41 0.44 -23.15 -2.47
C PHE A 41 0.56 -24.66 -2.33
N CYS A 42 -0.12 -25.22 -1.33
CA CYS A 42 -0.33 -26.65 -1.22
C CYS A 42 -1.28 -27.15 -2.32
N PRO A 43 -1.18 -28.42 -2.75
CA PRO A 43 -2.13 -28.99 -3.70
C PRO A 43 -3.54 -29.09 -3.07
N GLU A 44 -4.55 -29.26 -3.93
CA GLU A 44 -5.95 -29.37 -3.49
C GLU A 44 -6.16 -30.44 -2.40
N GLY A 45 -7.01 -30.13 -1.42
CA GLY A 45 -7.26 -31.00 -0.26
C GLY A 45 -6.16 -30.96 0.80
N ARG A 46 -5.19 -30.03 0.69
CA ARG A 46 -4.18 -29.76 1.71
C ARG A 46 -4.11 -28.28 2.04
N TYR A 47 -3.69 -27.98 3.26
CA TYR A 47 -3.47 -26.63 3.75
C TYR A 47 -2.04 -26.45 4.27
N VAL A 48 -1.56 -25.20 4.28
CA VAL A 48 -0.24 -24.85 4.81
C VAL A 48 -0.28 -24.96 6.34
N ALA A 49 0.41 -25.98 6.88
CA ALA A 49 0.57 -26.17 8.31
C ALA A 49 1.78 -25.40 8.86
N VAL A 50 2.83 -25.24 8.04
CA VAL A 50 4.01 -24.42 8.35
C VAL A 50 4.38 -23.62 7.12
N ASN A 51 4.51 -22.32 7.32
CA ASN A 51 4.95 -21.40 6.27
C ASN A 51 6.39 -21.70 5.85
N CYS A 52 6.68 -21.43 4.59
CA CYS A 52 8.06 -21.36 4.11
C CYS A 52 8.86 -20.32 4.90
N THR A 53 10.17 -20.52 5.01
CA THR A 53 11.06 -19.57 5.68
C THR A 53 12.39 -19.50 4.94
N ARG A 54 13.01 -18.33 4.95
CA ARG A 54 14.36 -18.13 4.39
C ARG A 54 15.33 -17.75 5.50
N GLN A 55 16.25 -18.66 5.82
CA GLN A 55 17.32 -18.40 6.79
C GLN A 55 18.65 -18.25 6.04
N GLY A 56 18.97 -17.02 5.66
CA GLY A 56 20.15 -16.69 4.85
C GLY A 56 20.04 -17.24 3.42
N ARG A 57 20.82 -18.29 3.12
CA ARG A 57 20.80 -18.99 1.83
C ARG A 57 19.94 -20.26 1.83
N LEU A 58 19.49 -20.73 3.00
CA LEU A 58 18.60 -21.87 3.10
C LEU A 58 17.15 -21.42 2.91
N PHE A 59 16.45 -22.13 2.04
CA PHE A 59 15.01 -21.98 1.83
C PHE A 59 14.31 -23.24 2.32
N THR A 60 13.47 -23.08 3.33
CA THR A 60 12.57 -24.13 3.78
C THR A 60 11.25 -23.94 3.06
N GLY A 61 10.83 -24.96 2.30
CA GLY A 61 9.55 -24.94 1.60
C GLY A 61 8.35 -24.94 2.56
N VAL A 62 7.15 -24.85 1.99
CA VAL A 62 5.90 -25.00 2.75
C VAL A 62 5.70 -26.43 3.24
N SER A 63 5.23 -26.59 4.47
CA SER A 63 4.78 -27.88 4.98
C SER A 63 3.27 -27.98 4.85
N CYS A 64 2.83 -28.93 4.03
CA CYS A 64 1.41 -29.15 3.75
C CYS A 64 0.85 -30.27 4.61
N LYS A 65 -0.36 -30.07 5.13
CA LYS A 65 -1.12 -31.10 5.86
C LYS A 65 -2.46 -31.34 5.18
N GLU A 66 -2.94 -32.57 5.23
CA GLU A 66 -4.24 -32.93 4.68
C GLU A 66 -5.37 -32.30 5.48
N CYS A 67 -6.39 -31.83 4.75
CA CYS A 67 -7.59 -31.28 5.36
C CYS A 67 -8.34 -32.37 6.12
N THR A 68 -8.78 -32.02 7.33
CA THR A 68 -9.66 -32.86 8.14
C THR A 68 -11.00 -33.06 7.42
N LYS A 69 -11.48 -34.30 7.37
CA LYS A 69 -12.80 -34.64 6.84
C LYS A 69 -13.78 -34.73 8.00
N CYS A 70 -14.86 -33.95 7.96
CA CYS A 70 -15.93 -34.06 8.94
C CYS A 70 -16.62 -35.43 8.79
N THR A 71 -16.74 -36.18 9.88
CA THR A 71 -17.39 -37.49 9.92
C THR A 71 -18.90 -37.35 10.10
N ASP A 72 -19.63 -38.43 9.83
CA ASP A 72 -21.07 -38.51 10.06
C ASP A 72 -21.42 -38.10 11.51
N GLY A 73 -22.29 -37.10 11.67
CA GLY A 73 -22.66 -36.51 12.96
C GLY A 73 -22.01 -35.14 13.26
N THR A 74 -21.05 -34.70 12.44
CA THR A 74 -20.47 -33.35 12.52
C THR A 74 -20.85 -32.51 11.30
N GLN A 75 -21.18 -31.23 11.51
CA GLN A 75 -21.45 -30.28 10.42
C GLN A 75 -20.19 -29.45 10.13
N MET A 76 -19.89 -29.28 8.84
CA MET A 76 -18.82 -28.38 8.40
C MET A 76 -19.23 -26.93 8.63
N ILE A 77 -18.51 -26.23 9.52
CA ILE A 77 -18.71 -24.79 9.79
C ILE A 77 -17.90 -23.95 8.81
N ALA A 78 -16.68 -24.39 8.51
CA ALA A 78 -15.78 -23.69 7.59
C ALA A 78 -15.09 -24.71 6.66
N PRO A 79 -15.08 -24.46 5.34
CA PRO A 79 -14.40 -25.34 4.39
C PRO A 79 -12.87 -25.22 4.54
N CYS A 80 -12.16 -26.26 4.09
CA CYS A 80 -10.70 -26.19 4.00
C CYS A 80 -10.27 -25.13 2.98
N THR A 81 -9.19 -24.42 3.28
CA THR A 81 -8.54 -23.47 2.37
C THR A 81 -7.05 -23.73 2.33
N ASN A 82 -6.30 -23.04 1.46
CA ASN A 82 -4.85 -23.14 1.41
C ASN A 82 -4.16 -22.77 2.73
N PHE A 83 -4.82 -22.00 3.61
CA PHE A 83 -4.23 -21.49 4.86
C PHE A 83 -4.93 -21.99 6.13
N SER A 84 -6.01 -22.75 6.01
CA SER A 84 -6.80 -23.19 7.16
C SER A 84 -7.38 -24.57 6.94
N ASP A 85 -7.32 -25.39 7.98
CA ASP A 85 -8.01 -26.68 8.01
C ASP A 85 -9.54 -26.53 7.99
N THR A 86 -10.23 -27.59 7.61
CA THR A 86 -11.68 -27.71 7.75
C THR A 86 -12.07 -27.60 9.22
N LYS A 87 -13.09 -26.79 9.54
CA LYS A 87 -13.68 -26.76 10.88
C LYS A 87 -14.99 -27.54 10.91
N CYS A 88 -15.05 -28.54 11.78
CA CYS A 88 -16.23 -29.35 12.03
C CYS A 88 -16.82 -28.97 13.40
N SER A 89 -18.15 -28.84 13.49
CA SER A 89 -18.89 -28.79 14.75
C SER A 89 -19.50 -30.15 15.01
N GLU A 90 -19.45 -30.62 16.24
CA GLU A 90 -20.42 -31.62 16.67
C GLU A 90 -21.81 -30.97 16.66
N ASN A 91 -22.78 -31.65 16.06
CA ASN A 91 -24.17 -31.24 16.14
C ASN A 91 -24.68 -31.53 17.55
N SER A 92 -24.23 -30.76 18.56
CA SER A 92 -25.09 -30.59 19.72
C SER A 92 -26.33 -29.91 19.19
N LEU A 93 -27.47 -30.59 19.32
CA LEU A 93 -28.82 -30.08 19.11
C LEU A 93 -29.09 -28.95 20.13
N THR A 94 -28.26 -27.92 20.10
CA THR A 94 -28.37 -26.72 20.89
C THR A 94 -29.30 -25.86 20.08
N THR A 95 -30.56 -25.89 20.48
CA THR A 95 -31.59 -24.90 20.14
C THR A 95 -30.89 -23.59 19.84
N VAL A 96 -30.88 -23.20 18.56
CA VAL A 96 -30.28 -21.95 18.09
C VAL A 96 -31.09 -20.82 18.72
N THR A 97 -30.74 -20.48 19.95
CA THR A 97 -31.05 -19.18 20.50
C THR A 97 -30.12 -18.29 19.71
N MET A 98 -30.66 -17.62 18.70
CA MET A 98 -29.96 -16.58 17.96
C MET A 98 -29.57 -15.49 18.95
N THR A 99 -28.50 -15.70 19.69
CA THR A 99 -27.76 -14.61 20.27
C THR A 99 -27.09 -13.98 19.07
N ILE A 100 -27.72 -12.91 18.59
CA ILE A 100 -27.13 -11.95 17.67
C ILE A 100 -25.85 -11.48 18.36
N VAL A 101 -24.74 -12.18 18.12
CA VAL A 101 -23.43 -11.67 18.44
C VAL A 101 -23.20 -10.61 17.38
N THR A 102 -23.57 -9.38 17.73
CA THR A 102 -23.15 -8.20 17.01
C THR A 102 -21.62 -8.28 16.89
N PRO A 103 -21.06 -8.44 15.68
CA PRO A 103 -19.62 -8.42 15.51
C PRO A 103 -19.16 -7.06 16.03
N LYS A 104 -18.33 -7.08 17.08
CA LYS A 104 -17.66 -5.90 17.60
C LYS A 104 -16.89 -5.31 16.42
N PRO A 105 -17.22 -4.10 15.92
CA PRO A 105 -16.54 -3.56 14.77
C PRO A 105 -15.11 -3.22 15.18
N GLU A 106 -14.16 -4.08 14.85
CA GLU A 106 -12.72 -3.78 14.81
C GLU A 106 -12.40 -2.88 13.60
N GLY A 107 -13.29 -1.92 13.31
CA GLY A 107 -13.23 -0.98 12.20
C GLY A 107 -12.45 0.29 12.51
N GLU A 108 -11.79 0.39 13.66
CA GLU A 108 -11.08 1.62 14.06
C GLU A 108 -9.72 1.80 13.38
N LEU A 109 -9.12 0.75 12.83
CA LEU A 109 -7.77 0.83 12.24
C LEU A 109 -7.73 1.11 10.73
N VAL A 110 -8.85 0.89 10.02
CA VAL A 110 -8.91 1.11 8.56
C VAL A 110 -9.21 2.57 8.22
N ILE A 111 -9.92 3.28 9.10
CA ILE A 111 -10.33 4.68 8.87
C ILE A 111 -9.13 5.64 8.97
N THR A 112 -8.15 5.34 9.82
CA THR A 112 -6.94 6.17 9.99
C THR A 112 -6.02 6.14 8.77
N HIS A 113 -5.89 4.99 8.09
CA HIS A 113 -5.07 4.88 6.88
C HIS A 113 -5.64 5.68 5.70
N MET A 114 -6.97 5.71 5.54
CA MET A 114 -7.62 6.49 4.48
C MET A 114 -7.49 8.00 4.70
N ALA A 115 -7.58 8.47 5.94
CA ALA A 115 -7.42 9.88 6.29
C ALA A 115 -5.97 10.39 6.09
N LEU A 116 -4.96 9.55 6.37
CA LEU A 116 -3.56 9.89 6.11
C LEU A 116 -3.26 10.01 4.61
N TYR A 117 -3.87 9.15 3.79
CA TYR A 117 -3.67 9.15 2.35
C TYR A 117 -4.27 10.39 1.67
N ALA A 118 -5.37 10.92 2.20
CA ALA A 118 -5.98 12.15 1.69
C ALA A 118 -5.23 13.43 2.11
N THR A 119 -4.61 13.44 3.30
CA THR A 119 -3.95 14.64 3.85
C THR A 119 -2.54 14.85 3.31
N ALA A 120 -1.78 13.77 3.08
CA ALA A 120 -0.43 13.82 2.54
C ALA A 120 -0.28 14.60 1.20
N PRO A 121 -1.10 14.35 0.14
CA PRO A 121 -0.97 15.06 -1.13
C PRO A 121 -1.32 16.54 -1.03
N VAL A 122 -2.29 16.90 -0.17
CA VAL A 122 -2.69 18.30 0.04
C VAL A 122 -1.55 19.10 0.67
N VAL A 123 -0.93 18.55 1.73
CA VAL A 123 0.23 19.19 2.38
C VAL A 123 1.41 19.32 1.42
N PHE A 124 1.66 18.28 0.59
CA PHE A 124 2.72 18.32 -0.41
C PHE A 124 2.50 19.43 -1.46
N LEU A 125 1.27 19.58 -1.97
CA LEU A 125 0.92 20.66 -2.91
C LEU A 125 1.09 22.05 -2.29
N LEU A 126 0.74 22.22 -1.01
CA LEU A 126 0.94 23.48 -0.30
C LEU A 126 2.43 23.83 -0.16
N ILE A 127 3.29 22.85 0.12
CA ILE A 127 4.74 23.05 0.19
C ILE A 127 5.28 23.48 -1.19
N ILE A 128 4.87 22.82 -2.27
CA ILE A 128 5.27 23.19 -3.64
C ILE A 128 4.84 24.62 -3.94
N ALA A 129 3.59 24.99 -3.65
CA ALA A 129 3.07 26.33 -3.88
C ALA A 129 3.87 27.39 -3.09
N ALA A 130 4.21 27.12 -1.83
CA ALA A 130 5.00 28.02 -1.00
C ALA A 130 6.43 28.21 -1.54
N VAL A 131 7.08 27.13 -2.01
CA VAL A 131 8.42 27.20 -2.62
C VAL A 131 8.38 28.01 -3.91
N VAL A 132 7.40 27.76 -4.78
CA VAL A 132 7.21 28.51 -6.04
C VAL A 132 6.95 29.99 -5.75
N TYR A 133 6.06 30.30 -4.81
CA TYR A 133 5.77 31.67 -4.39
C TYR A 133 7.03 32.40 -3.90
N LYS A 134 7.79 31.77 -2.99
CA LYS A 134 9.04 32.34 -2.47
C LYS A 134 10.12 32.51 -3.55
N TRP A 135 10.15 31.63 -4.54
CA TRP A 135 11.07 31.75 -5.66
C TRP A 135 10.69 32.90 -6.60
N CYS A 136 9.40 33.06 -6.89
CA CYS A 136 8.86 34.17 -7.68
C CYS A 136 9.14 35.52 -7.02
N THR A 137 8.91 35.66 -5.71
CA THR A 137 9.16 36.91 -4.98
C THR A 137 10.64 37.28 -4.93
N ARG A 138 11.55 36.30 -4.75
CA ARG A 138 12.99 36.57 -4.88
C ARG A 138 13.36 37.10 -6.26
N ARG A 139 12.71 36.60 -7.31
CA ARG A 139 13.00 36.97 -8.69
C ARG A 139 12.46 38.35 -9.07
N SER A 140 11.34 38.78 -8.48
CA SER A 140 10.80 40.12 -8.70
C SER A 140 11.65 41.21 -8.04
N VAL A 141 12.16 40.97 -6.83
CA VAL A 141 13.01 41.93 -6.10
C VAL A 141 14.37 42.14 -6.79
N SER A 142 14.88 41.14 -7.51
CA SER A 142 16.14 41.28 -8.27
C SER A 142 16.00 42.12 -9.55
N ARG A 143 14.80 42.63 -9.87
CA ARG A 143 14.49 43.24 -11.17
C ARG A 143 14.11 44.72 -11.08
N ASP A 144 14.69 45.44 -10.13
CA ASP A 144 14.79 46.90 -10.19
C ASP A 144 16.09 47.27 -10.95
N PRO A 145 16.02 47.57 -12.26
CA PRO A 145 17.04 48.39 -12.87
C PRO A 145 16.82 49.83 -12.40
N ALA A 146 17.85 50.41 -11.80
CA ALA A 146 17.97 51.84 -11.64
C ALA A 146 17.72 52.52 -13.00
N GLU A 147 16.52 53.07 -13.20
CA GLU A 147 16.31 54.15 -14.16
C GLU A 147 16.95 55.40 -13.55
N GLU A 148 18.23 55.59 -13.83
CA GLU A 148 18.83 56.91 -13.68
C GLU A 148 18.17 57.86 -14.68
N PRO A 149 17.60 59.00 -14.24
CA PRO A 149 17.05 59.99 -15.16
C PRO A 149 18.22 60.68 -15.89
N PHE A 150 18.37 60.36 -17.18
CA PHE A 150 19.24 61.10 -18.09
C PHE A 150 18.83 62.58 -18.09
N LYS A 151 19.58 63.40 -17.36
CA LYS A 151 19.44 64.86 -17.27
C LYS A 151 20.06 65.46 -18.53
N ILE A 152 19.25 65.74 -19.54
CA ILE A 152 19.67 66.48 -20.73
C ILE A 152 19.83 67.95 -20.32
N MET A 153 21.07 68.42 -20.20
CA MET A 153 21.38 69.86 -20.18
C MET A 153 21.34 70.37 -21.61
N ILE A 154 20.43 71.32 -21.87
CA ILE A 154 20.48 72.26 -22.99
C ILE A 154 20.70 73.64 -22.37
#